data_AF-A0A485C8W3-F1
#
_entry.id   AF-A0A485C8W3-F1
#
_cell.length_a   1.000
_cell.length_b   1.000
_cell.length_c   1.000
_cell.angle_alpha   90.00
_cell.angle_beta   90.00
_cell.angle_gamma   90.00
#
_symmetry.space_group_name_H-M   'P 1'
#
loop_
_entity.id
_entity.type
_entity.pdbx_description
1 polymer ?
#
loop_
_entity_poly.entity_id
_entity_poly.type
_entity_poly.pdbx_seq_one_letter_code
_entity_poly.pdbx_strand_id
1 'polypeptide(L)'
;MVAHGRKLRTRTPAKRSSIKDVIADAFLQQILLRPAEYDVIACMNLNGDYISDALAAQVGGIGIAPGANIGDECALFEATHGTAPKYAGQDKVNPRFHHPVR
;
A
#
# COMPACT_ATOMS: atom_id res chain seq x y z
N MET A 1 13.44 5.21 1.32
CA MET A 1 13.69 5.86 2.63
C MET A 1 14.97 5.29 3.22
N VAL A 2 16.20 5.77 3.01
CA VAL A 2 16.82 6.94 2.38
C VAL A 2 17.82 6.41 1.34
N ALA A 3 17.84 6.92 0.11
CA ALA A 3 18.97 6.70 -0.81
C ALA A 3 19.16 7.87 -1.80
N HIS A 4 19.42 9.06 -1.25
CA HIS A 4 20.02 10.23 -1.89
C HIS A 4 20.02 10.23 -3.44
N GLY A 5 18.92 10.69 -4.05
CA GLY A 5 18.93 11.34 -5.37
C GLY A 5 19.58 10.54 -6.50
N ARG A 6 19.26 9.26 -6.63
CA ARG A 6 19.75 8.44 -7.76
C ARG A 6 18.72 8.35 -8.88
N LYS A 7 19.15 8.74 -10.08
CA LYS A 7 18.51 8.35 -11.34
C LYS A 7 18.74 6.85 -11.56
N LEU A 8 17.75 6.02 -11.26
CA LEU A 8 17.81 4.60 -11.59
C LEU A 8 17.60 4.44 -13.10
N ARG A 9 18.62 3.88 -13.78
CA ARG A 9 18.54 3.52 -15.19
C ARG A 9 17.86 2.16 -15.26
N THR A 10 16.58 2.13 -15.65
CA THR A 10 15.86 0.87 -15.91
C THR A 10 16.47 0.18 -17.13
N ARG A 11 16.49 -1.17 -17.12
CA ARG A 11 17.07 -2.00 -18.20
C ARG A 11 16.17 -2.09 -19.44
N THR A 12 15.04 -1.40 -19.42
CA THR A 12 13.99 -1.40 -20.44
C THR A 12 13.91 0.01 -21.04
N PRO A 13 13.67 0.20 -22.35
CA PRO A 13 13.53 1.53 -22.97
C PRO A 13 12.22 2.26 -22.57
N ALA A 14 11.74 2.04 -21.36
CA ALA A 14 10.51 2.60 -20.82
C ALA A 14 10.83 3.87 -20.00
N LYS A 15 10.04 4.92 -20.25
CA LYS A 15 9.93 6.22 -19.57
C LYS A 15 10.88 6.49 -18.40
N ARG A 16 11.56 7.63 -18.48
CA ARG A 16 12.38 8.23 -17.41
C ARG A 16 11.54 8.41 -16.15
N SER A 17 11.73 7.55 -15.14
CA SER A 17 11.12 7.70 -13.82
C SER A 17 11.97 8.63 -12.94
N SER A 18 11.32 9.54 -12.22
CA SER A 18 11.96 10.39 -11.20
C SER A 18 11.81 9.74 -9.83
N ILE A 19 12.92 9.62 -9.09
CA ILE A 19 12.90 9.10 -7.72
C ILE A 19 12.95 10.27 -6.75
N LYS A 20 11.98 10.31 -5.83
CA LYS A 20 11.93 11.25 -4.71
C LYS A 20 12.22 10.49 -3.43
N ASP A 21 13.36 10.77 -2.80
CA ASP A 21 13.63 10.28 -1.44
C ASP A 21 13.00 11.23 -0.43
N VAL A 22 12.22 10.68 0.50
CA VAL A 22 11.56 11.42 1.58
C VAL A 22 11.72 10.59 2.86
N ILE A 23 11.80 11.22 4.02
CA ILE A 23 11.77 10.57 5.35
C ILE A 23 10.31 10.24 5.76
N ALA A 24 10.09 9.18 6.55
CA ALA A 24 8.76 8.59 6.78
C ALA A 24 7.73 9.57 7.36
N ASP A 25 8.15 10.35 8.34
CA ASP A 25 7.40 11.43 8.95
C ASP A 25 6.97 12.52 7.94
N ALA A 26 7.91 13.03 7.14
CA ALA A 26 7.60 14.04 6.12
C ALA A 26 6.69 13.47 5.02
N PHE A 27 6.86 12.19 4.69
CA PHE A 27 6.01 11.52 3.71
C PHE A 27 4.56 11.40 4.19
N LEU A 28 4.35 11.06 5.46
CA LEU A 28 3.01 11.01 6.07
C LEU A 28 2.29 12.37 5.97
N GLN A 29 3.02 13.49 6.07
CA GLN A 29 2.44 14.81 5.83
C GLN A 29 2.13 15.04 4.34
N GLN A 30 3.01 14.59 3.44
CA GLN A 30 2.87 14.80 2.00
C GLN A 30 1.73 14.00 1.37
N ILE A 31 1.42 12.78 1.84
CA ILE A 31 0.26 12.03 1.34
C ILE A 31 -1.07 12.73 1.65
N LEU A 32 -1.12 13.51 2.73
CA LEU A 32 -2.31 14.29 3.08
C LEU A 32 -2.42 15.56 2.23
N LEU A 33 -1.31 16.29 2.07
CA LEU A 33 -1.31 17.60 1.42
C LEU A 33 -1.19 17.54 -0.09
N ARG A 34 -0.47 16.55 -0.61
CA ARG A 34 -0.03 16.45 -2.02
C ARG A 34 -0.02 14.99 -2.52
N PRO A 35 -1.10 14.20 -2.35
CA PRO A 35 -1.12 12.80 -2.77
C PRO A 35 -0.87 12.60 -4.27
N ALA A 36 -1.33 13.54 -5.11
CA ALA A 36 -1.17 13.49 -6.57
C ALA A 36 0.28 13.62 -7.07
N GLU A 37 1.24 13.90 -6.19
CA GLU A 37 2.66 13.95 -6.54
C GLU A 37 3.35 12.58 -6.54
N TYR A 38 2.65 11.51 -6.15
CA TYR A 38 3.20 10.16 -5.96
C TYR A 38 2.40 9.11 -6.74
N ASP A 39 3.12 8.27 -7.48
CA ASP A 39 2.53 7.15 -8.23
C ASP A 39 2.87 5.79 -7.59
N VAL A 40 4.14 5.59 -7.22
CA VAL A 40 4.65 4.33 -6.65
C VAL A 40 5.51 4.65 -5.44
N ILE A 41 5.23 3.98 -4.33
CA ILE A 41 5.92 4.17 -3.05
C ILE A 41 6.67 2.90 -2.71
N ALA A 42 7.99 2.97 -2.67
CA ALA A 42 8.86 1.88 -2.22
C ALA A 42 9.36 2.18 -0.81
N CYS A 43 9.08 1.28 0.13
CA CYS A 43 9.42 1.44 1.54
C CYS A 43 9.80 0.10 2.18
N MET A 44 10.40 0.18 3.38
CA MET A 44 10.70 -1.00 4.19
C MET A 44 9.42 -1.54 4.83
N ASN A 45 9.42 -2.83 5.18
CA ASN A 45 8.26 -3.58 5.67
C ASN A 45 7.35 -2.77 6.63
N LEU A 46 7.89 -2.33 7.78
CA LEU A 46 7.11 -1.60 8.79
C LEU A 46 6.60 -0.24 8.31
N ASN A 47 7.39 0.48 7.50
CA ASN A 47 6.92 1.74 6.93
C ASN A 47 5.79 1.49 5.94
N GLY A 48 5.85 0.38 5.19
CA GLY A 48 4.81 -0.04 4.26
C GLY A 48 3.48 -0.24 4.96
N ASP A 49 3.47 -0.98 6.07
CA ASP A 49 2.28 -1.27 6.88
C ASP A 49 1.50 -0.01 7.25
N TYR A 50 2.12 0.91 8.00
CA TYR A 50 1.43 2.13 8.45
C TYR A 50 1.13 3.11 7.31
N ILE A 51 1.96 3.19 6.27
CA ILE A 51 1.70 4.05 5.11
C ILE A 51 0.51 3.52 4.31
N SER A 52 0.44 2.22 4.05
CA SER A 52 -0.66 1.62 3.27
C SER A 52 -2.00 1.78 3.99
N ASP A 53 -2.02 1.65 5.32
CA ASP A 53 -3.22 1.86 6.12
C ASP A 53 -3.68 3.31 6.09
N ALA A 54 -2.76 4.27 6.24
CA ALA A 54 -3.07 5.68 6.16
C ALA A 54 -3.64 6.08 4.79
N LEU A 55 -3.06 5.56 3.71
CA LEU A 55 -3.54 5.79 2.34
C LEU A 55 -4.91 5.13 2.09
N ALA A 56 -5.11 3.90 2.57
CA ALA A 56 -6.40 3.22 2.48
C ALA A 56 -7.49 4.01 3.21
N ALA A 57 -7.19 4.52 4.42
CA ALA A 57 -8.10 5.39 5.18
C ALA A 57 -8.49 6.66 4.41
N GLN A 58 -7.54 7.26 3.67
CA GLN A 58 -7.78 8.47 2.89
C GLN A 58 -8.77 8.27 1.73
N VAL A 59 -8.92 7.03 1.22
CA VAL A 59 -9.76 6.72 0.05
C VAL A 59 -11.04 5.94 0.37
N GLY A 60 -11.33 5.68 1.65
CA GLY A 60 -12.56 4.99 2.06
C GLY A 60 -12.39 3.87 3.09
N GLY A 61 -11.18 3.65 3.59
CA GLY A 61 -10.87 2.70 4.65
C GLY A 61 -10.15 1.43 4.17
N ILE A 62 -9.55 0.72 5.12
CA ILE A 62 -8.80 -0.53 4.86
C ILE A 62 -9.69 -1.67 4.32
N GLY A 63 -11.02 -1.59 4.53
CA GLY A 63 -12.01 -2.56 4.05
C GLY A 63 -12.18 -2.65 2.53
N ILE A 64 -11.49 -1.80 1.78
CA ILE A 64 -11.47 -1.80 0.31
C ILE A 64 -10.05 -1.91 -0.28
N ALA A 65 -9.03 -2.10 0.57
CA ALA A 65 -7.63 -2.20 0.14
C ALA A 65 -7.25 -3.65 -0.22
N PRO A 66 -6.81 -3.91 -1.46
CA PRO A 66 -6.26 -5.20 -1.86
C PRO A 66 -4.77 -5.31 -1.51
N GLY A 67 -4.31 -6.52 -1.18
CA GLY A 67 -2.90 -6.85 -0.94
C GLY A 67 -2.40 -7.95 -1.88
N ALA A 68 -1.12 -7.88 -2.24
CA ALA A 68 -0.43 -8.90 -3.00
C ALA A 68 1.00 -9.09 -2.47
N ASN A 69 1.35 -10.33 -2.15
CA ASN A 69 2.70 -10.75 -1.79
C ASN A 69 3.25 -11.59 -2.95
N ILE A 70 4.30 -11.09 -3.61
CA ILE A 70 4.85 -11.67 -4.84
C ILE A 70 6.28 -12.14 -4.56
N GLY A 71 6.52 -13.44 -4.70
CA GLY A 71 7.84 -14.06 -4.67
C GLY A 71 8.23 -14.65 -6.03
N ASP A 72 9.39 -15.28 -6.11
CA ASP A 72 9.90 -15.86 -7.36
C ASP A 72 9.09 -17.09 -7.83
N GLU A 73 8.53 -17.86 -6.88
CA GLU A 73 7.83 -19.12 -7.15
C GLU A 73 6.31 -19.03 -6.98
N CYS A 74 5.82 -18.10 -6.17
CA CYS A 74 4.41 -17.99 -5.84
C CYS A 74 3.96 -16.54 -5.62
N ALA A 75 2.66 -16.32 -5.78
CA ALA A 75 2.00 -15.08 -5.43
C ALA A 75 0.77 -15.37 -4.55
N LEU A 76 0.62 -14.60 -3.47
CA LEU A 76 -0.52 -14.65 -2.56
C LEU A 76 -1.29 -13.33 -2.64
N PHE A 77 -2.60 -13.42 -2.88
CA PHE A 77 -3.50 -12.27 -2.91
C PHE A 77 -4.44 -12.36 -1.71
N GLU A 78 -4.48 -11.30 -0.91
CA GLU A 78 -5.27 -11.24 0.32
C GLU A 78 -5.84 -9.83 0.53
N ALA A 79 -6.82 -9.72 1.43
CA ALA A 79 -7.25 -8.40 1.89
C ALA A 79 -6.17 -7.79 2.78
N THR A 80 -5.95 -6.48 2.69
CA THR A 80 -4.97 -5.80 3.56
C THR A 80 -5.45 -5.74 5.01
N HIS A 81 -6.76 -5.82 5.24
CA HIS A 81 -7.32 -5.78 6.60
C HIS A 81 -7.29 -7.15 7.28
N GLY A 82 -7.20 -7.13 8.62
CA GLY A 82 -7.33 -8.32 9.45
C GLY A 82 -8.75 -8.92 9.44
N THR A 83 -8.94 -9.95 10.27
CA THR A 83 -10.14 -10.80 10.29
C THR A 83 -11.41 -10.15 10.85
N ALA A 84 -11.31 -8.96 11.44
CA ALA A 84 -12.42 -8.23 12.06
C ALA A 84 -13.34 -9.11 12.94
N PRO A 85 -12.80 -9.83 13.94
CA PRO A 85 -13.50 -10.94 14.63
C PRO A 85 -14.79 -10.50 15.35
N LYS A 86 -14.90 -9.23 15.74
CA LYS A 86 -16.09 -8.65 16.37
C LYS A 86 -17.32 -8.63 15.44
N TYR A 87 -17.12 -8.78 14.13
CA TYR A 87 -18.17 -8.77 13.10
C TYR A 87 -18.30 -10.11 12.36
N ALA A 88 -17.56 -11.14 12.77
CA ALA A 88 -17.67 -12.48 12.20
C ALA A 88 -19.09 -13.04 12.39
N GLY A 89 -19.65 -13.61 11.32
CA GLY A 89 -20.99 -14.21 11.32
C GLY A 89 -22.17 -13.22 11.42
N GLN A 90 -21.91 -11.91 11.39
CA GLN A 90 -22.96 -10.88 11.52
C GLN A 90 -23.41 -10.28 10.19
N ASP A 91 -22.81 -10.66 9.06
CA ASP A 91 -23.09 -10.13 7.71
C ASP A 91 -23.03 -8.58 7.64
N LYS A 92 -22.10 -7.98 8.40
CA LYS A 92 -21.95 -6.52 8.53
C LYS A 92 -20.67 -5.97 7.90
N VAL A 93 -19.78 -6.83 7.40
CA VAL A 93 -18.49 -6.41 6.82
C VAL A 93 -18.59 -6.40 5.30
N ASN A 94 -17.89 -5.47 4.65
CA ASN A 94 -17.87 -5.36 3.20
C ASN A 94 -17.29 -6.64 2.56
N PRO A 95 -18.06 -7.38 1.74
CA PRO A 95 -17.61 -8.65 1.17
C PRO A 95 -16.69 -8.49 -0.04
N ARG A 96 -16.44 -7.27 -0.55
CA ARG A 96 -15.61 -7.07 -1.76
C ARG A 96 -14.22 -7.70 -1.68
N PHE A 97 -13.66 -7.86 -0.47
CA PHE A 97 -12.38 -8.53 -0.22
C PHE A 97 -12.44 -9.59 0.90
N HIS A 98 -13.63 -9.91 1.41
CA HIS A 98 -13.83 -11.03 2.33
C HIS A 98 -14.46 -12.20 1.58
N HIS A 99 -13.85 -13.39 1.65
CA HIS A 99 -14.55 -14.61 1.31
C HIS A 99 -15.70 -14.81 2.31
N PRO A 100 -16.93 -15.16 1.88
CA PRO A 100 -17.97 -15.53 2.82
C PRO A 100 -17.46 -16.70 3.67
N VAL A 101 -17.22 -16.45 4.95
CA VAL A 101 -16.95 -17.52 5.92
C VAL A 101 -18.31 -18.17 6.16
N ARG A 102 -18.56 -19.27 5.45
CA ARG A 102 -19.66 -20.19 5.78
C ARG A 102 -19.32 -20.94 7.05
#